data_AF-A0A537S6R9-F1
#
_entry.id   AF-A0A537S6R9-F1
#
_cell.length_a   1.000
_cell.length_b   1.000
_cell.length_c   1.000
_cell.angle_alpha   90.00
_cell.angle_beta   90.00
_cell.angle_gamma   90.00
#
_symmetry.space_group_name_H-M   'P 1'
#
loop_
_entity.id
_entity.type
_entity.pdbx_description
1 polymer ?
#
loop_
_entity_poly.entity_id
_entity_poly.type
_entity_poly.pdbx_seq_one_letter_code
_entity_poly.pdbx_strand_id
1 'polypeptide(L)' 'MQRTLRTGIAALAMLLLPLVATDAQQPPPPECAQAAPVCGLKNGSRQTYWNACLATRDSAELLYTGECRISRSYG' A
#
# COMPACT_ATOMS: atom_id res chain seq x y z
N MET A 1 -35.79 -32.54 45.91
CA MET A 1 -35.15 -33.21 44.75
C MET A 1 -35.78 -32.69 43.46
N GLN A 2 -35.27 -31.56 42.92
CA GLN A 2 -35.73 -30.98 41.66
C GLN A 2 -34.68 -31.26 40.58
N ARG A 3 -35.02 -32.15 39.63
CA ARG A 3 -34.26 -32.36 38.40
C ARG A 3 -34.41 -31.11 37.54
N THR A 4 -33.34 -30.32 37.43
CA THR A 4 -33.27 -29.14 36.56
C THR A 4 -33.26 -29.60 35.09
N LEU A 5 -34.39 -29.43 34.40
CA LEU A 5 -34.53 -29.72 32.98
C LEU A 5 -33.73 -28.70 32.16
N ARG A 6 -33.00 -29.25 31.17
CA ARG A 6 -32.32 -28.54 30.08
C ARG A 6 -33.32 -27.81 29.19
N THR A 7 -33.27 -26.48 29.16
CA THR A 7 -33.71 -25.63 28.05
C THR A 7 -32.84 -24.36 28.12
N GLY A 8 -31.87 -24.07 27.26
CA GLY A 8 -31.91 -24.20 25.81
C GLY A 8 -32.39 -22.90 25.15
N ILE A 9 -31.88 -21.73 25.54
CA ILE A 9 -32.06 -20.47 24.81
C ILE A 9 -30.71 -19.75 24.77
N ALA A 10 -29.79 -20.29 23.97
CA ALA A 10 -28.59 -19.61 23.53
C ALA A 10 -28.89 -18.98 22.16
N ALA A 11 -29.68 -17.91 22.12
CA ALA A 11 -29.93 -17.19 20.89
C ALA A 11 -30.45 -15.79 21.21
N LEU A 12 -29.55 -14.83 21.43
CA LEU A 12 -29.83 -13.39 21.24
C LEU A 12 -28.54 -12.53 21.27
N ALA A 13 -27.37 -13.10 20.97
CA ALA A 13 -26.10 -12.37 20.89
C ALA A 13 -25.65 -12.10 19.44
N MET A 14 -26.59 -11.81 18.52
CA MET A 14 -26.27 -11.70 17.08
C MET A 14 -26.90 -10.49 16.38
N LEU A 15 -27.04 -9.34 17.05
CA LEU A 15 -27.63 -8.14 16.43
C LEU A 15 -26.83 -6.84 16.58
N LEU A 16 -25.56 -6.88 16.99
CA LEU A 16 -24.70 -5.70 17.14
C LEU A 16 -23.27 -5.91 16.61
N LEU A 17 -23.10 -6.67 15.52
CA LEU A 17 -21.84 -6.61 14.77
C LEU A 17 -21.93 -5.43 13.81
N PRO A 18 -21.05 -4.41 13.90
CA PRO A 18 -20.96 -3.45 12.81
C PRO A 18 -20.60 -4.25 11.56
N LEU A 19 -21.26 -3.96 10.43
CA LEU A 19 -20.70 -4.28 9.12
C LEU A 19 -19.42 -3.45 8.99
N VAL A 20 -18.33 -3.92 9.58
CA VAL A 20 -17.02 -3.47 9.16
C VAL A 20 -16.90 -4.03 7.75
N ALA A 21 -17.15 -3.18 6.75
CA ALA A 21 -16.58 -3.39 5.44
C ALA A 21 -15.09 -3.47 5.72
N THR A 22 -14.56 -4.70 5.77
CA THR A 22 -13.13 -4.91 5.55
C THR A 22 -12.94 -4.39 4.15
N ASP A 23 -12.58 -3.11 4.06
CA ASP A 23 -11.95 -2.56 2.89
C ASP A 23 -10.69 -3.41 2.76
N ALA A 24 -10.80 -4.46 1.94
CA ALA A 24 -9.75 -5.42 1.76
C ALA A 24 -8.55 -4.59 1.31
N GLN A 25 -7.55 -4.48 2.18
CA GLN A 25 -6.28 -3.85 1.85
C GLN A 25 -5.66 -4.72 0.75
N GLN A 26 -6.09 -4.50 -0.49
CA GLN A 26 -5.54 -5.19 -1.64
C GLN A 26 -4.06 -4.83 -1.66
N PRO A 27 -3.16 -5.81 -1.72
CA PRO A 27 -1.75 -5.53 -1.94
C PRO A 27 -1.65 -4.58 -3.14
N PRO A 28 -0.74 -3.58 -3.10
CA PRO A 28 -0.54 -2.73 -4.26
C PRO A 28 -0.35 -3.62 -5.48
N PRO A 29 -0.91 -3.22 -6.64
CA PRO A 29 -0.86 -4.07 -7.81
C PRO A 29 0.58 -4.53 -8.07
N PRO A 30 0.78 -5.77 -8.56
CA PRO A 30 2.12 -6.34 -8.73
C PRO A 30 3.03 -5.51 -9.64
N GLU A 31 2.45 -4.62 -10.46
CA GLU A 31 3.15 -3.67 -11.32
C GLU A 31 4.16 -2.78 -10.57
N CYS A 32 3.97 -2.55 -9.27
CA CYS A 32 4.87 -1.74 -8.44
C CYS A 32 5.85 -2.57 -7.58
N ALA A 33 5.83 -3.90 -7.70
CA ALA A 33 6.63 -4.79 -6.86
C ALA A 33 8.08 -4.96 -7.35
N GLN A 34 8.32 -4.82 -8.65
CA GLN A 34 9.65 -5.03 -9.22
C GLN A 34 10.59 -3.85 -8.93
N ALA A 35 11.82 -4.17 -8.50
CA ALA A 35 12.91 -3.21 -8.38
C ALA A 35 13.53 -2.93 -9.75
N ALA A 36 13.48 -1.67 -10.19
CA ALA A 36 14.00 -1.22 -11.49
C ALA A 36 14.25 0.30 -11.41
N PRO A 37 15.37 0.74 -10.84
CA PRO A 37 15.57 2.13 -10.46
C PRO A 37 15.45 3.09 -11.66
N VAL A 38 14.92 4.29 -11.41
CA VAL A 38 14.78 5.36 -12.41
C VAL A 38 15.17 6.71 -11.82
N CYS A 39 15.62 7.63 -12.67
CA CYS A 39 15.87 9.01 -12.31
C CYS A 39 14.65 9.86 -12.68
N GLY A 40 14.08 10.55 -11.70
CA GLY A 40 12.94 11.45 -11.87
C GLY A 40 13.24 12.87 -11.43
N LEU A 41 12.46 13.82 -11.93
CA LEU A 41 12.46 15.22 -11.52
C LEU A 41 11.20 15.52 -10.69
N LYS A 42 11.40 15.97 -9.46
CA LYS A 42 10.34 16.39 -8.55
C LYS A 42 10.70 17.73 -7.93
N ASN A 43 9.82 18.73 -8.06
CA ASN A 43 10.02 20.07 -7.51
C ASN A 43 11.39 20.69 -7.90
N GLY A 44 11.84 20.48 -9.14
CA GLY A 44 13.12 21.00 -9.65
C GLY A 44 14.37 20.23 -9.19
N SER A 45 14.22 19.17 -8.39
CA SER A 45 15.34 18.33 -7.93
C SER A 45 15.30 16.94 -8.54
N ARG A 46 16.47 16.43 -8.94
CA ARG A 46 16.62 15.06 -9.46
C ARG A 46 16.67 14.07 -8.29
N GLN A 47 15.87 13.03 -8.35
CA GLN A 47 15.77 12.00 -7.32
C GLN A 47 15.73 10.61 -7.94
N THR A 48 16.43 9.65 -7.32
CA THR A 48 16.37 8.25 -7.71
C THR A 48 15.14 7.62 -7.06
N TYR A 49 14.25 7.06 -7.88
CA TYR A 49 13.11 6.27 -7.43
C TYR A 49 13.42 4.78 -7.61
N TRP A 50 12.95 3.95 -6.66
CA TRP A 50 13.17 2.50 -6.66
C TRP A 50 12.60 1.80 -7.91
N ASN A 51 11.50 2.33 -8.45
CA ASN A 51 10.95 1.96 -9.74
C ASN A 51 10.08 3.07 -10.35
N ALA A 52 9.71 2.90 -11.62
CA ALA A 52 8.88 3.85 -12.36
C ALA A 52 7.50 4.07 -11.72
N CYS A 53 6.85 3.03 -11.20
CA CYS A 53 5.56 3.16 -10.51
C CYS A 53 5.65 4.16 -9.34
N LEU A 54 6.70 4.06 -8.52
CA LEU A 54 6.90 4.95 -7.38
C LEU A 54 7.16 6.40 -7.83
N ALA A 55 7.90 6.60 -8.92
CA ALA A 55 8.09 7.92 -9.53
C ALA A 55 6.75 8.51 -10.00
N THR A 56 5.92 7.72 -10.69
CA THR A 56 4.59 8.15 -11.15
C THR A 56 3.65 8.48 -10.00
N ARG A 57 3.64 7.68 -8.93
CA ARG A 57 2.82 7.93 -7.74
C ARG A 57 3.22 9.21 -7.01
N ASP A 58 4.51 9.56 -7.05
CA ASP A 58 5.01 10.83 -6.54
C ASP A 58 4.87 11.97 -7.57
N SER A 59 4.20 11.77 -8.71
CA SER A 59 4.06 12.75 -9.79
C SER A 59 5.40 13.35 -10.23
N ALA A 60 6.45 12.54 -10.24
CA ALA A 60 7.75 12.92 -10.76
C ALA A 60 7.77 12.77 -12.29
N GLU A 61 8.44 13.71 -12.97
CA GLU A 61 8.72 13.57 -14.40
C GLU A 61 9.86 12.57 -14.58
N LEU A 62 9.65 11.54 -15.39
CA LEU A 62 10.61 10.46 -15.59
C LEU A 62 11.67 10.89 -16.62
N LEU A 63 12.93 11.01 -16.21
CA LEU A 63 14.01 11.50 -17.07
C LEU A 63 14.70 10.37 -17.85
N TYR A 64 15.12 9.32 -17.14
CA TYR A 64 15.75 8.13 -17.72
C TYR A 64 15.74 6.95 -16.74
N THR A 65 15.91 5.74 -17.28
CA THR A 65 16.08 4.51 -16.50
C THR A 65 17.46 4.43 -15.86
N GLY A 66 17.54 3.88 -14.65
CA GLY A 66 18.74 3.84 -13.81
C GLY A 66 18.77 4.96 -12.78
N GLU A 67 19.73 4.92 -11.87
CA GLU A 67 19.87 5.92 -10.81
C GLU A 67 20.26 7.29 -11.37
N CYS A 68 19.87 8.36 -10.67
CA CYS A 68 20.31 9.69 -11.02
C CYS A 68 21.84 9.81 -10.94
N ARG A 69 22.46 10.14 -12.08
CA ARG A 69 23.88 10.47 -12.13
C ARG A 69 24.11 11.79 -11.42
N ILE A 70 25.02 11.80 -10.46
CA ILE A 70 25.52 13.04 -9.86
C ILE A 70 26.22 13.80 -11.00
N SER A 71 25.76 14.99 -11.35
CA SER A 71 26.57 15.91 -12.13
C SER A 71 27.71 16.35 -11.22
N ARG A 72 28.83 15.63 -11.24
CA ARG A 72 30.09 16.18 -10.74
C ARG A 72 30.39 17.38 -11.66
N SER A 73 30.01 18.57 -11.21
CA SER A 73 30.47 19.81 -11.79
C SER A 73 31.98 19.83 -11.53
N TYR A 74 32.78 19.49 -12.53
CA TYR A 74 34.19 19.86 -12.49
C TYR A 74 34.20 21.38 -12.55
N GLY A 75 34.66 22.00 -11.46
CA GLY A 75 34.64 23.44 -11.24
C GLY A 75 35.45 24.23 -12.26
#